data_AF-A0A936EB66-F1
#
_entry.id   AF-A0A936EB66-F1
#
_cell.length_a   1.000
_cell.length_b   1.000
_cell.length_c   1.000
_cell.angle_alpha   90.00
_cell.angle_beta   90.00
_cell.angle_gamma   90.00
#
_symmetry.space_group_name_H-M   'P 1'
#
loop_
_entity.id
_entity.type
_entity.pdbx_description
1 polymer ?
#
loop_
_entity_poly.entity_id
_entity_poly.type
_entity_poly.pdbx_seq_one_letter_code
_entity_poly.pdbx_strand_id
1 'polypeptide(L)'
;MPKQANRMARLSTPLGEDVLAITRFDGSEGVNELFEWRIEAISTTGDIDFDGLIGKHATVAIRSVSGEDRQFDGIVTETQWLGARDHFFAYRLVLRPWLYLLSHRADVFIFHDKTVMEIVADVFGRHGFAAFDDRTTKTYPKIEYCVQYRESDMAFVTRLLEQFGVSWFFLHEKDKHTMVLVDASAQFEPAPGGSRRYIPLSGQDRRSEECFTHFTPERRFTSGKALYRDYNFKTPTAKMDASGTDRRVTSTPGWNFTTGRANTTPPATGRRWRR
;
A
#
# COMPACT_ATOMS: atom_id res chain seq x y z
N MET A 1 -31.26 9.09 5.47
CA MET A 1 -29.88 8.65 5.16
C MET A 1 -29.83 7.13 5.07
N PRO A 2 -29.14 6.55 4.07
CA PRO A 2 -29.00 5.10 3.90
C PRO A 2 -28.15 4.49 5.02
N LYS A 3 -28.78 3.71 5.91
CA LYS A 3 -28.09 3.10 7.05
C LYS A 3 -27.07 2.03 6.63
N GLN A 4 -25.91 2.00 7.30
CA GLN A 4 -24.83 1.04 7.03
C GLN A 4 -24.70 -0.09 8.07
N ALA A 5 -25.34 0.01 9.23
CA ALA A 5 -25.13 -0.90 10.37
C ALA A 5 -25.29 -2.41 10.05
N ASN A 6 -26.20 -2.77 9.14
CA ASN A 6 -26.48 -4.15 8.75
C ASN A 6 -25.82 -4.56 7.42
N ARG A 7 -24.89 -3.75 6.89
CA ARG A 7 -24.18 -4.04 5.65
C ARG A 7 -22.88 -4.79 5.91
N MET A 8 -22.39 -5.48 4.88
CA MET A 8 -21.10 -6.18 4.91
C MET A 8 -19.92 -5.21 4.99
N ALA A 9 -20.05 -4.02 4.38
CA ALA A 9 -19.04 -2.97 4.41
C ALA A 9 -19.64 -1.67 4.96
N ARG A 10 -18.83 -0.90 5.68
CA ARG A 10 -19.20 0.40 6.28
C ARG A 10 -18.12 1.41 5.99
N LEU A 11 -18.51 2.62 5.58
CA LEU A 11 -17.61 3.74 5.37
C LEU A 11 -17.73 4.74 6.53
N SER A 12 -16.59 5.03 7.16
CA SER A 12 -16.40 6.09 8.16
C SER A 12 -15.74 7.30 7.49
N THR A 13 -16.31 8.49 7.68
CA THR A 13 -15.75 9.76 7.18
C THR A 13 -15.94 10.87 8.22
N PRO A 14 -15.20 11.99 8.12
CA PRO A 14 -15.36 13.15 9.01
C PRO A 14 -16.74 13.82 8.92
N LEU A 15 -17.51 13.59 7.86
CA LEU A 15 -18.83 14.18 7.68
C LEU A 15 -19.90 13.59 8.62
N GLY A 16 -19.58 12.50 9.30
CA GLY A 16 -20.48 11.81 10.22
C GLY A 16 -20.99 10.48 9.70
N GLU A 17 -21.70 9.76 10.58
CA GLU A 17 -22.23 8.43 10.27
C GLU A 17 -23.37 8.50 9.24
N ASP A 18 -23.43 7.51 8.37
CA ASP A 18 -24.49 7.31 7.35
C ASP A 18 -24.70 8.46 6.34
N VAL A 19 -23.88 9.52 6.37
CA VAL A 19 -23.89 10.61 5.37
C VAL A 19 -23.49 10.09 3.99
N LEU A 20 -22.47 9.24 3.93
CA LEU A 20 -22.04 8.51 2.74
C LEU A 20 -22.13 7.01 3.00
N ALA A 21 -23.04 6.34 2.32
CA ALA A 21 -23.17 4.88 2.41
C ALA A 21 -22.46 4.19 1.26
N ILE A 22 -21.51 3.32 1.58
CA ILE A 22 -20.74 2.58 0.58
C ILE A 22 -21.63 1.68 -0.27
N THR A 23 -21.36 1.68 -1.57
CA THR A 23 -21.98 0.79 -2.57
C THR A 23 -20.94 -0.06 -3.29
N ARG A 24 -19.72 0.44 -3.46
CA ARG A 24 -18.64 -0.25 -4.14
C ARG A 24 -17.29 0.04 -3.48
N PHE A 25 -16.44 -0.97 -3.40
CA PHE A 25 -15.08 -0.89 -2.89
C PHE A 25 -14.16 -1.70 -3.81
N ASP A 26 -13.18 -1.04 -4.42
CA ASP A 26 -12.13 -1.67 -5.21
C ASP A 26 -10.79 -1.05 -4.81
N GLY A 27 -9.70 -1.78 -4.98
CA GLY A 27 -8.38 -1.20 -4.77
C GLY A 27 -7.24 -2.17 -4.97
N SER A 28 -6.04 -1.66 -4.76
CA SER A 28 -4.79 -2.41 -4.87
C SER A 28 -3.86 -2.04 -3.74
N GLU A 29 -3.15 -3.04 -3.21
CA GLU A 29 -2.06 -2.90 -2.24
C GLU A 29 -0.93 -3.86 -2.62
N GLY A 30 0.29 -3.52 -2.24
CA GLY A 30 1.48 -4.33 -2.50
C GLY A 30 2.61 -3.98 -1.55
N VAL A 31 3.56 -4.91 -1.40
CA VAL A 31 4.82 -4.62 -0.68
C VAL A 31 5.63 -3.65 -1.52
N ASN A 32 6.13 -2.59 -0.89
CA ASN A 32 6.83 -1.48 -1.55
C ASN A 32 5.96 -0.69 -2.55
N GLU A 33 4.64 -0.75 -2.42
CA GLU A 33 3.70 -0.03 -3.28
C GLU A 33 2.72 0.79 -2.43
N LEU A 34 2.32 1.95 -2.93
CA LEU A 34 1.24 2.73 -2.32
C LEU A 34 -0.08 2.03 -2.55
N PHE A 35 -0.87 1.84 -1.50
CA PHE A 35 -2.24 1.39 -1.70
C PHE A 35 -3.10 2.47 -2.34
N GLU A 36 -4.16 2.05 -3.04
CA GLU A 36 -5.21 2.93 -3.52
C GLU A 36 -6.57 2.28 -3.30
N TRP A 37 -7.44 2.95 -2.56
CA TRP A 37 -8.83 2.52 -2.33
C TRP A 37 -9.79 3.41 -3.10
N ARG A 38 -10.53 2.83 -4.05
CA ARG A 38 -11.60 3.49 -4.80
C ARG A 38 -12.94 3.08 -4.21
N ILE A 39 -13.65 4.07 -3.69
CA ILE A 39 -14.92 3.88 -2.99
C ILE A 39 -15.99 4.59 -3.80
N GLU A 40 -17.08 3.90 -4.13
CA GLU A 40 -18.32 4.56 -4.53
C GLU A 40 -19.30 4.52 -3.37
N ALA A 41 -19.94 5.64 -3.13
CA ALA A 41 -20.91 5.82 -2.05
C ALA A 41 -22.12 6.61 -2.54
N ILE A 42 -23.23 6.48 -1.82
CA ILE A 42 -24.46 7.23 -2.08
C ILE A 42 -24.85 8.08 -0.87
N SER A 43 -25.47 9.22 -1.12
CA SER A 43 -26.07 10.09 -0.10
C SER A 43 -27.48 10.53 -0.50
N THR A 44 -28.28 10.95 0.48
CA THR A 44 -29.55 11.67 0.23
C THR A 44 -29.32 13.15 -0.11
N THR A 45 -28.12 13.67 0.17
CA THR A 45 -27.74 15.06 -0.02
C THR A 45 -26.95 15.20 -1.32
N GLY A 46 -27.24 16.23 -2.12
CA GLY A 46 -26.60 16.46 -3.43
C GLY A 46 -25.35 17.33 -3.37
N ASP A 47 -25.16 18.04 -2.27
CA ASP A 47 -24.14 19.04 -1.97
C ASP A 47 -23.24 18.59 -0.82
N ILE A 48 -22.67 17.38 -0.92
CA ILE A 48 -21.68 16.89 0.04
C ILE A 48 -20.47 17.83 0.10
N ASP A 49 -20.05 18.18 1.31
CA ASP A 49 -18.87 18.98 1.57
C ASP A 49 -17.59 18.22 1.21
N PHE A 50 -17.03 18.51 0.04
CA PHE A 50 -15.77 17.94 -0.42
C PHE A 50 -14.54 18.51 0.30
N ASP A 51 -14.60 19.77 0.74
CA ASP A 51 -13.50 20.42 1.45
C ASP A 51 -13.33 19.85 2.86
N GLY A 52 -14.45 19.44 3.48
CA GLY A 52 -14.45 18.69 4.74
C GLY A 52 -13.90 17.26 4.62
N LEU A 53 -13.82 16.70 3.41
CA LEU A 53 -13.31 15.35 3.16
C LEU A 53 -11.83 15.33 2.74
N ILE A 54 -11.43 16.24 1.85
CA ILE A 54 -10.11 16.21 1.22
C ILE A 54 -8.99 16.34 2.27
N GLY A 55 -7.95 15.51 2.15
CA GLY A 55 -6.83 15.49 3.10
C GLY A 55 -7.17 14.94 4.49
N LYS A 56 -8.37 14.39 4.70
CA LYS A 56 -8.77 13.75 5.96
C LYS A 56 -8.78 12.22 5.83
N HIS A 57 -8.73 11.54 6.97
CA HIS A 57 -8.88 10.08 7.02
C HIS A 57 -10.32 9.67 6.69
N ALA A 58 -10.43 8.58 5.94
CA ALA A 58 -11.65 7.80 5.83
C ALA A 58 -11.29 6.32 5.92
N THR A 59 -12.17 5.54 6.54
CA THR A 59 -11.92 4.12 6.77
C THR A 59 -13.09 3.29 6.26
N VAL A 60 -12.79 2.26 5.47
CA VAL A 60 -13.76 1.22 5.13
C VAL A 60 -13.55 0.03 6.05
N ALA A 61 -14.59 -0.34 6.79
CA ALA A 61 -14.64 -1.56 7.59
C ALA A 61 -15.38 -2.65 6.80
N ILE A 62 -14.74 -3.79 6.56
CA ILE A 62 -15.37 -4.95 5.93
C ILE A 62 -15.47 -6.06 6.97
N ARG A 63 -16.69 -6.56 7.19
CA ARG A 63 -16.95 -7.66 8.12
C ARG A 63 -16.37 -8.95 7.56
N SER A 64 -15.39 -9.52 8.25
CA SER A 64 -14.89 -10.87 7.96
C SER A 64 -15.92 -11.92 8.39
N VAL A 65 -15.86 -13.10 7.77
CA VAL A 65 -16.64 -14.27 8.20
C VAL A 65 -16.22 -14.74 9.60
N SER A 66 -15.00 -14.42 10.05
CA SER A 66 -14.52 -14.71 11.41
C SER A 66 -15.14 -13.80 12.49
N GLY A 67 -15.86 -12.75 12.10
CA GLY A 67 -16.53 -11.82 13.01
C GLY A 67 -15.73 -10.55 13.35
N GLU A 68 -14.45 -10.49 12.99
CA GLU A 68 -13.64 -9.27 13.14
C GLU A 68 -13.71 -8.40 11.87
N ASP A 69 -13.87 -7.08 12.05
CA ASP A 69 -13.90 -6.16 10.92
C ASP A 69 -12.48 -5.80 10.48
N ARG A 70 -12.15 -6.11 9.21
CA ARG A 70 -10.91 -5.64 8.59
C ARG A 70 -11.06 -4.16 8.23
N GLN A 71 -10.12 -3.34 8.68
CA GLN A 71 -10.08 -1.91 8.39
C GLN A 71 -9.24 -1.63 7.14
N PHE A 72 -9.69 -0.69 6.33
CA PHE A 72 -8.98 -0.14 5.17
C PHE A 72 -9.02 1.38 5.29
N ASP A 73 -8.04 1.92 5.99
CA ASP A 73 -7.87 3.37 6.17
C ASP A 73 -7.03 3.99 5.06
N GLY A 74 -7.30 5.26 4.76
CA GLY A 74 -6.42 6.11 3.96
C GLY A 74 -6.86 7.57 4.00
N ILE A 75 -6.04 8.44 3.43
CA ILE A 75 -6.34 9.87 3.29
C ILE A 75 -7.11 10.09 1.99
N VAL A 76 -8.24 10.80 2.07
CA VAL A 76 -9.01 11.19 0.89
C VAL A 76 -8.17 12.15 0.04
N THR A 77 -7.81 11.72 -1.15
CA THR A 77 -6.99 12.50 -2.11
C THR A 77 -7.77 12.92 -3.35
N GLU A 78 -8.91 12.28 -3.61
CA GLU A 78 -9.83 12.68 -4.67
C GLU A 78 -11.27 12.51 -4.17
N THR A 79 -12.11 13.49 -4.49
CA THR A 79 -13.57 13.46 -4.30
C THR A 79 -14.23 13.79 -5.64
N GLN A 80 -15.32 13.09 -5.97
CA GLN A 80 -16.01 13.29 -7.24
C GLN A 80 -17.51 13.06 -7.08
N TRP A 81 -18.32 13.96 -7.65
CA TRP A 81 -19.75 13.75 -7.84
C TRP A 81 -20.00 12.94 -9.12
N LEU A 82 -20.75 11.84 -9.02
CA LEU A 82 -21.02 10.91 -10.12
C LEU A 82 -22.42 11.06 -10.75
N GLY A 83 -23.23 11.98 -10.22
CA GLY A 83 -24.59 12.19 -10.69
C GLY A 83 -25.67 11.73 -9.71
N ALA A 84 -26.91 12.12 -10.02
CA ALA A 84 -28.09 11.54 -9.39
C ALA A 84 -28.29 10.07 -9.82
N ARG A 85 -28.78 9.27 -8.87
CA ARG A 85 -29.11 7.84 -9.01
C ARG A 85 -30.43 7.60 -8.30
N ASP A 86 -31.52 7.59 -9.06
CA ASP A 86 -32.87 7.41 -8.53
C ASP A 86 -33.16 8.41 -7.37
N HIS A 87 -33.34 7.93 -6.14
CA HIS A 87 -33.57 8.75 -4.94
C HIS A 87 -32.30 9.22 -4.20
N PHE A 88 -31.11 9.00 -4.77
CA PHE A 88 -29.82 9.33 -4.13
C PHE A 88 -28.88 10.08 -5.08
N PHE A 89 -27.79 10.60 -4.52
CA PHE A 89 -26.66 11.16 -5.25
C PHE A 89 -25.45 10.26 -5.05
N ALA A 90 -24.72 9.97 -6.13
CA ALA A 90 -23.56 9.10 -6.10
C ALA A 90 -22.26 9.92 -6.07
N TYR A 91 -21.30 9.40 -5.30
CA TYR A 91 -20.00 10.01 -5.08
C TYR A 91 -18.90 8.96 -5.21
N ARG A 92 -17.70 9.40 -5.59
CA ARG A 92 -16.48 8.61 -5.55
C ARG A 92 -15.46 9.28 -4.64
N LEU A 93 -14.80 8.45 -3.83
CA LEU A 93 -13.64 8.83 -3.02
C LEU A 93 -12.45 7.98 -3.44
N VAL A 94 -11.26 8.57 -3.50
CA VAL A 94 -10.00 7.84 -3.65
C VAL A 94 -9.14 8.07 -2.41
N LEU A 95 -8.84 6.99 -1.70
CA LEU A 95 -7.98 7.00 -0.53
C LEU A 95 -6.58 6.50 -0.89
N ARG A 96 -5.56 7.20 -0.40
CA ARG A 96 -4.14 6.84 -0.56
C ARG A 96 -3.39 7.00 0.77
N PRO A 97 -2.23 6.35 0.96
CA PRO A 97 -1.46 6.51 2.19
C PRO A 97 -0.95 7.94 2.36
N TRP A 98 -0.59 8.32 3.58
CA TRP A 98 0.07 9.59 3.86
C TRP A 98 1.37 9.75 3.05
N LEU A 99 2.08 8.65 2.74
CA LEU A 99 3.28 8.66 1.92
C LEU A 99 3.03 9.20 0.50
N TYR A 100 1.81 9.07 -0.04
CA TYR A 100 1.43 9.68 -1.32
C TYR A 100 1.51 11.21 -1.27
N LEU A 101 1.17 11.82 -0.13
CA LEU A 101 1.20 13.28 0.02
C LEU A 101 2.62 13.84 -0.17
N LEU A 102 3.64 13.05 0.18
CA LEU A 102 5.05 13.39 0.03
C LEU A 102 5.51 13.39 -1.43
N SER A 103 4.66 13.01 -2.39
CA SER A 103 4.93 13.14 -3.84
C SER A 103 4.69 14.55 -4.38
N HIS A 104 3.92 15.39 -3.67
CA HIS A 104 3.48 16.70 -4.16
C HIS A 104 4.47 17.84 -3.90
N ARG A 105 5.56 17.56 -3.18
CA ARG A 105 6.60 18.54 -2.87
C ARG A 105 7.95 17.96 -3.24
N ALA A 106 8.79 18.75 -3.89
CA ALA A 106 10.18 18.44 -4.19
C ALA A 106 11.10 19.45 -3.52
N ASP A 107 12.19 18.96 -2.96
CA ASP A 107 13.14 19.77 -2.20
C ASP A 107 14.60 19.45 -2.58
N VAL A 108 15.52 20.23 -2.00
CA VAL A 108 16.95 19.96 -2.02
C VAL A 108 17.46 19.98 -0.59
N PHE A 109 17.98 18.84 -0.12
CA PHE A 109 18.52 18.70 1.22
C PHE A 109 19.81 17.88 1.22
N ILE A 110 20.72 18.23 2.13
CA ILE A 110 21.96 17.52 2.38
C ILE A 110 21.86 16.86 3.75
N PHE A 111 22.17 15.58 3.80
CA PHE A 111 22.31 14.79 5.01
C PHE A 111 23.77 14.34 5.12
N HIS A 112 24.36 14.49 6.31
CA HIS A 112 25.78 14.22 6.56
C HIS A 112 25.92 13.31 7.78
N ASP A 113 26.77 12.30 7.67
CA ASP A 113 27.08 11.31 8.73
C ASP A 113 25.85 10.67 9.39
N LYS A 114 24.86 10.29 8.57
CA LYS A 114 23.60 9.66 9.02
C LYS A 114 23.38 8.31 8.35
N THR A 115 22.80 7.38 9.08
CA THR A 115 22.29 6.11 8.56
C THR A 115 21.04 6.36 7.72
N VAL A 116 20.68 5.38 6.87
CA VAL A 116 19.44 5.46 6.07
C VAL A 116 18.20 5.64 6.94
N MET A 117 18.12 4.96 8.09
CA MET A 117 16.96 5.03 8.98
C MET A 117 16.88 6.38 9.69
N GLU A 118 18.01 6.98 10.07
CA GLU A 118 18.04 8.34 10.60
C GLU A 118 17.60 9.37 9.55
N ILE A 119 18.00 9.22 8.28
CA ILE A 119 17.56 10.10 7.20
C ILE A 119 16.05 9.95 6.96
N VAL A 120 15.54 8.73 6.91
CA VAL A 120 14.10 8.46 6.74
C VAL A 120 13.30 9.06 7.90
N ALA A 121 13.75 8.88 9.13
CA ALA A 121 13.14 9.48 10.32
C ALA A 121 13.18 11.01 10.28
N ASP A 122 14.29 11.62 9.84
CA ASP A 122 14.39 13.08 9.68
C ASP A 122 13.41 13.62 8.63
N VAL A 123 13.25 12.91 7.49
CA VAL A 123 12.32 13.31 6.43
C VAL A 123 10.88 13.18 6.93
N PHE A 124 10.51 12.04 7.49
CA PHE A 124 9.17 11.81 8.03
C PHE A 124 8.85 12.74 9.19
N GLY A 125 9.81 13.03 10.07
CA GLY A 125 9.64 13.93 11.21
C GLY A 125 9.30 15.39 10.85
N ARG A 126 9.54 15.79 9.60
CA ARG A 126 9.10 17.11 9.08
C ARG A 126 7.60 17.17 8.80
N HIS A 127 6.95 16.01 8.71
CA HIS A 127 5.54 15.84 8.38
C HIS A 127 4.79 15.28 9.60
N GLY A 128 4.12 16.15 10.38
CA GLY A 128 3.47 15.75 11.64
C GLY A 128 2.37 14.68 11.53
N PHE A 129 1.95 14.32 10.32
CA PHE A 129 0.99 13.25 10.04
C PHE A 129 1.65 11.92 9.63
N ALA A 130 2.97 11.89 9.43
CA ALA A 130 3.68 10.68 9.02
C ALA A 130 3.71 9.67 10.18
N ALA A 131 3.00 8.56 10.01
CA ALA A 131 2.98 7.45 10.96
C ALA A 131 3.77 6.27 10.39
N PHE A 132 4.88 5.93 11.04
CA PHE A 132 5.70 4.79 10.66
C PHE A 132 6.21 4.00 11.88
N ASP A 133 6.55 2.74 11.65
CA ASP A 133 7.06 1.79 12.63
C ASP A 133 8.29 1.10 12.05
N ASP A 134 9.46 1.36 12.64
CA ASP A 134 10.72 0.74 12.24
C ASP A 134 10.90 -0.60 12.95
N ARG A 135 10.72 -1.69 12.22
CA ARG A 135 10.94 -3.05 12.71
C ARG A 135 12.24 -3.66 12.18
N THR A 136 13.09 -2.87 11.53
CA THR A 136 14.34 -3.37 10.96
C THR A 136 15.28 -3.90 12.05
N THR A 137 16.10 -4.89 11.71
CA THR A 137 16.99 -5.58 12.68
C THR A 137 18.46 -5.44 12.32
N LYS A 138 18.77 -5.09 11.07
CA LYS A 138 20.14 -4.87 10.61
C LYS A 138 20.67 -3.53 11.12
N THR A 139 21.99 -3.47 11.27
CA THR A 139 22.70 -2.20 11.44
C THR A 139 23.03 -1.62 10.06
N TYR A 140 22.60 -0.39 9.81
CA TYR A 140 22.88 0.32 8.57
C TYR A 140 24.16 1.16 8.70
N PRO A 141 25.03 1.20 7.68
CA PRO A 141 26.21 2.04 7.72
C PRO A 141 25.81 3.51 7.68
N LYS A 142 26.62 4.36 8.32
CA LYS A 142 26.49 5.80 8.15
C LYS A 142 26.91 6.20 6.74
N ILE A 143 26.09 7.06 6.14
CA ILE A 143 26.36 7.66 4.84
C ILE A 143 27.06 8.99 5.12
N GLU A 144 28.32 9.11 4.68
CA GLU A 144 29.11 10.32 4.85
C GLU A 144 28.39 11.52 4.21
N TYR A 145 27.89 11.36 2.99
CA TYR A 145 27.22 12.45 2.27
C TYR A 145 26.06 11.91 1.43
N CYS A 146 24.84 12.35 1.74
CA CYS A 146 23.63 11.97 1.03
C CYS A 146 22.84 13.23 0.63
N VAL A 147 22.36 13.28 -0.60
CA VAL A 147 21.63 14.44 -1.13
C VAL A 147 20.28 13.99 -1.66
N GLN A 148 19.23 14.69 -1.23
CA GLN A 148 17.97 14.77 -1.94
C GLN A 148 18.10 15.90 -2.96
N TYR A 149 18.07 15.62 -4.25
CA TYR A 149 18.30 16.65 -5.27
C TYR A 149 17.16 16.74 -6.26
N ARG A 150 16.29 17.75 -6.08
CA ARG A 150 15.15 18.04 -6.98
C ARG A 150 14.22 16.83 -7.18
N GLU A 151 14.07 16.03 -6.12
CA GLU A 151 13.17 14.90 -6.08
C GLU A 151 12.21 15.06 -4.90
N SER A 152 11.03 14.45 -5.01
CA SER A 152 10.03 14.49 -3.93
C SER A 152 10.48 13.72 -2.70
N ASP A 153 9.99 14.08 -1.51
CA ASP A 153 10.30 13.35 -0.27
C ASP A 153 9.96 11.86 -0.39
N MET A 154 8.84 11.54 -1.05
CA MET A 154 8.45 10.15 -1.33
C MET A 154 9.51 9.44 -2.17
N ALA A 155 9.85 9.98 -3.35
CA ALA A 155 10.85 9.40 -4.25
C ALA A 155 12.23 9.24 -3.59
N PHE A 156 12.65 10.23 -2.80
CA PHE A 156 13.90 10.19 -2.06
C PHE A 156 13.93 9.03 -1.05
N VAL A 157 12.88 8.93 -0.23
CA VAL A 157 12.77 7.87 0.78
C VAL A 157 12.68 6.50 0.13
N THR A 158 11.81 6.29 -0.87
CA THR A 158 11.66 4.97 -1.50
C THR A 158 12.95 4.54 -2.18
N ARG A 159 13.64 5.44 -2.87
CA ARG A 159 14.95 5.15 -3.50
C ARG A 159 15.99 4.74 -2.46
N LEU A 160 16.02 5.40 -1.30
CA LEU A 160 16.93 5.04 -0.21
C LEU A 160 16.58 3.69 0.41
N LEU A 161 15.30 3.43 0.70
CA LEU A 161 14.86 2.15 1.24
C LEU A 161 15.21 1.00 0.29
N GLU A 162 14.97 1.17 -1.01
CA GLU A 162 15.37 0.21 -2.05
C GLU A 162 16.88 -0.05 -2.07
N GLN A 163 17.70 1.01 -2.02
CA GLN A 163 19.16 0.91 -2.04
C GLN A 163 19.71 0.11 -0.86
N PHE A 164 19.10 0.24 0.33
CA PHE A 164 19.53 -0.46 1.54
C PHE A 164 18.77 -1.77 1.81
N GLY A 165 17.88 -2.18 0.89
CA GLY A 165 17.14 -3.44 0.98
C GLY A 165 16.10 -3.45 2.11
N VAL A 166 15.51 -2.29 2.40
CA VAL A 166 14.39 -2.14 3.33
C VAL A 166 13.09 -2.21 2.54
N SER A 167 12.25 -3.17 2.89
CA SER A 167 10.90 -3.28 2.36
C SER A 167 9.89 -2.64 3.31
N TRP A 168 8.71 -2.33 2.81
CA TRP A 168 7.66 -1.69 3.60
C TRP A 168 6.26 -2.07 3.13
N PHE A 169 5.31 -1.95 4.06
CA PHE A 169 3.88 -2.18 3.85
C PHE A 169 3.07 -1.32 4.82
N PHE A 170 1.74 -1.35 4.72
CA PHE A 170 0.87 -0.60 5.62
C PHE A 170 0.04 -1.51 6.52
N LEU A 171 -0.06 -1.14 7.79
CA LEU A 171 -1.06 -1.65 8.71
C LEU A 171 -2.21 -0.66 8.82
N HIS A 172 -3.43 -1.16 8.73
CA HIS A 172 -4.65 -0.35 8.78
C HIS A 172 -5.40 -0.60 10.09
N GLU A 173 -5.73 0.49 10.75
CA GLU A 173 -6.57 0.55 11.93
C GLU A 173 -7.73 1.52 11.62
N LYS A 174 -8.67 1.66 12.56
CA LYS A 174 -9.72 2.65 12.39
C LYS A 174 -9.12 4.06 12.50
N ASP A 175 -9.39 4.90 11.50
CA ASP A 175 -8.95 6.30 11.42
C ASP A 175 -7.42 6.48 11.42
N LYS A 176 -6.65 5.43 11.09
CA LYS A 176 -5.18 5.44 11.07
C LYS A 176 -4.61 4.34 10.17
N HIS A 177 -3.52 4.65 9.48
CA HIS A 177 -2.65 3.63 8.89
C HIS A 177 -1.17 3.95 9.20
N THR A 178 -0.38 2.90 9.40
CA THR A 178 1.04 3.01 9.78
C THR A 178 1.90 2.32 8.73
N MET A 179 2.92 3.02 8.22
CA MET A 179 3.93 2.44 7.34
C MET A 179 4.92 1.60 8.18
N VAL A 180 5.04 0.32 7.91
CA VAL A 180 5.97 -0.56 8.63
C VAL A 180 7.20 -0.80 7.77
N LEU A 181 8.39 -0.56 8.33
CA LEU A 181 9.68 -0.78 7.67
C LEU A 181 10.27 -2.11 8.15
N VAL A 182 10.70 -2.97 7.22
CA VAL A 182 11.19 -4.33 7.47
C VAL A 182 12.37 -4.68 6.57
N ASP A 183 13.26 -5.55 7.04
CA ASP A 183 14.47 -5.96 6.33
C ASP A 183 14.68 -7.49 6.26
N ALA A 184 13.72 -8.25 6.79
CA ALA A 184 13.68 -9.70 6.82
C ALA A 184 12.23 -10.22 6.74
N SER A 185 12.06 -11.41 6.16
CA SER A 185 10.74 -12.04 6.01
C SER A 185 10.08 -12.39 7.35
N ALA A 186 10.86 -12.54 8.41
CA ALA A 186 10.35 -12.88 9.75
C ALA A 186 9.56 -11.74 10.42
N GLN A 187 9.67 -10.50 9.92
CA GLN A 187 8.93 -9.34 10.45
C GLN A 187 7.53 -9.18 9.86
N PHE A 188 7.14 -10.04 8.89
CA PHE A 188 5.78 -10.08 8.37
C PHE A 188 4.93 -10.97 9.27
N GLU A 189 3.96 -10.35 9.94
CA GLU A 189 3.00 -11.07 10.78
C GLU A 189 2.02 -11.89 9.93
N PRO A 190 1.61 -13.08 10.39
CA PRO A 190 0.54 -13.84 9.75
C PRO A 190 -0.75 -13.02 9.68
N ALA A 191 -1.48 -13.16 8.56
CA ALA A 191 -2.78 -12.54 8.42
C ALA A 191 -3.75 -13.04 9.53
N PRO A 192 -4.60 -12.16 10.07
CA PRO A 192 -5.62 -12.54 11.05
C PRO A 192 -6.47 -13.72 10.58
N GLY A 193 -6.77 -14.63 11.49
CA GLY A 193 -7.50 -15.87 11.21
C GLY A 193 -6.63 -17.02 10.66
N GLY A 194 -5.34 -16.81 10.40
CA GLY A 194 -4.41 -17.89 10.09
C GLY A 194 -4.61 -18.53 8.72
N SER A 195 -4.56 -19.87 8.66
CA SER A 195 -4.61 -20.59 7.39
C SER A 195 -6.02 -20.54 6.76
N ARG A 196 -6.06 -20.52 5.43
CA ARG A 196 -7.27 -20.56 4.61
C ARG A 196 -7.17 -21.67 3.59
N ARG A 197 -8.25 -22.42 3.39
CA ARG A 197 -8.26 -23.54 2.43
C ARG A 197 -8.34 -23.02 0.99
N TYR A 198 -7.72 -23.76 0.08
CA TYR A 198 -7.98 -23.61 -1.35
C TYR A 198 -9.16 -24.50 -1.76
N ILE A 199 -10.21 -23.90 -2.29
CA ILE A 199 -11.44 -24.55 -2.74
C ILE A 199 -11.75 -24.01 -4.15
N PRO A 200 -11.46 -24.76 -5.23
CA PRO A 200 -11.71 -24.31 -6.59
C PRO A 200 -13.20 -24.03 -6.81
N LEU A 201 -13.53 -23.15 -7.75
CA LEU A 201 -14.93 -22.89 -8.12
C LEU A 201 -15.52 -24.14 -8.79
N SER A 202 -16.54 -24.75 -8.18
CA SER A 202 -17.25 -25.91 -8.75
C SER A 202 -18.76 -25.81 -8.48
N GLY A 203 -19.55 -25.59 -9.52
CA GLY A 203 -21.03 -25.63 -9.43
C GLY A 203 -21.65 -24.51 -8.56
N GLN A 204 -22.68 -24.85 -7.79
CA GLN A 204 -23.41 -23.91 -6.91
C GLN A 204 -22.67 -23.69 -5.59
N ASP A 205 -21.77 -22.73 -5.55
CA ASP A 205 -20.95 -22.41 -4.39
C ASP A 205 -21.70 -21.55 -3.35
N ARG A 206 -22.37 -22.20 -2.38
CA ARG A 206 -22.84 -21.55 -1.13
C ARG A 206 -21.81 -21.75 -0.02
N ARG A 207 -20.76 -20.95 -0.03
CA ARG A 207 -19.65 -21.07 0.92
C ARG A 207 -19.97 -20.42 2.25
N SER A 208 -19.64 -21.12 3.34
CA SER A 208 -19.81 -20.68 4.72
C SER A 208 -18.51 -20.18 5.37
N GLU A 209 -17.37 -20.28 4.67
CA GLU A 209 -16.05 -19.90 5.18
C GLU A 209 -15.23 -19.11 4.14
N GLU A 210 -14.25 -18.36 4.62
CA GLU A 210 -13.24 -17.71 3.78
C GLU A 210 -12.27 -18.75 3.20
N CYS A 211 -12.02 -18.66 1.89
CA CYS A 211 -11.16 -19.59 1.17
C CYS A 211 -10.55 -18.94 -0.08
N PHE A 212 -9.45 -19.52 -0.57
CA PHE A 212 -8.88 -19.19 -1.87
C PHE A 212 -9.61 -19.98 -2.97
N THR A 213 -9.99 -19.30 -4.04
CA THR A 213 -10.72 -19.91 -5.19
C THR A 213 -9.84 -20.13 -6.41
N HIS A 214 -8.77 -19.35 -6.53
CA HIS A 214 -7.87 -19.34 -7.66
C HIS A 214 -6.44 -19.41 -7.18
N PHE A 215 -5.65 -20.24 -7.84
CA PHE A 215 -4.21 -20.34 -7.63
C PHE A 215 -3.55 -20.53 -8.99
N THR A 216 -2.72 -19.56 -9.39
CA THR A 216 -2.08 -19.55 -10.70
C THR A 216 -0.57 -19.34 -10.52
N PRO A 217 0.24 -20.41 -10.50
CA PRO A 217 1.68 -20.26 -10.40
C PRO A 217 2.25 -19.69 -11.70
N GLU A 218 3.05 -18.63 -11.60
CA GLU A 218 3.75 -18.03 -12.74
C GLU A 218 5.27 -18.19 -12.59
N ARG A 219 5.98 -18.38 -13.71
CA ARG A 219 7.44 -18.36 -13.78
C ARG A 219 7.90 -17.38 -14.85
N ARG A 220 8.93 -16.60 -14.54
CA ARG A 220 9.56 -15.66 -15.48
C ARG A 220 11.07 -15.83 -15.47
N PHE A 221 11.68 -15.65 -16.64
CA PHE A 221 13.14 -15.61 -16.77
C PHE A 221 13.67 -14.33 -16.09
N THR A 222 14.73 -14.47 -15.29
CA THR A 222 15.32 -13.39 -14.47
C THR A 222 16.85 -13.43 -14.54
N SER A 223 17.49 -12.34 -14.12
CA SER A 223 18.95 -12.26 -14.04
C SER A 223 19.49 -13.15 -12.91
N GLY A 224 20.39 -14.08 -13.22
CA GLY A 224 21.01 -14.97 -12.22
C GLY A 224 22.23 -14.40 -11.49
N LYS A 225 22.78 -13.27 -11.97
CA LYS A 225 23.96 -12.64 -11.37
C LYS A 225 23.96 -11.13 -11.59
N ALA A 226 24.35 -10.40 -10.56
CA ALA A 226 24.67 -8.97 -10.63
C ALA A 226 26.11 -8.76 -10.13
N LEU A 227 26.84 -7.86 -10.79
CA LEU A 227 28.18 -7.44 -10.40
C LEU A 227 28.22 -5.92 -10.31
N TYR A 228 28.72 -5.42 -9.20
CA TYR A 228 28.92 -4.03 -8.90
C TYR A 228 30.42 -3.79 -8.70
N ARG A 229 30.90 -2.65 -9.18
CA ARG A 229 32.28 -2.21 -9.02
C ARG A 229 32.28 -0.74 -8.64
N ASP A 230 33.11 -0.40 -7.68
CA ASP A 230 33.30 0.98 -7.23
C ASP A 230 34.80 1.33 -7.17
N TYR A 231 35.12 2.59 -6.86
CA TYR A 231 36.48 3.09 -6.76
C TYR A 231 36.65 4.00 -5.54
N ASN A 232 37.65 3.70 -4.72
CA ASN A 232 38.05 4.53 -3.59
C ASN A 232 39.41 5.17 -3.87
N PHE A 233 39.44 6.49 -4.06
CA PHE A 233 40.66 7.25 -4.34
C PHE A 233 41.68 7.19 -3.19
N LYS A 234 41.25 6.95 -1.94
CA LYS A 234 42.15 6.76 -0.78
C LYS A 234 42.86 5.39 -0.83
N THR A 235 42.32 4.42 -1.57
CA THR A 235 42.89 3.08 -1.77
C THR A 235 42.75 2.65 -3.23
N PRO A 236 43.45 3.30 -4.17
CA PRO A 236 43.17 3.21 -5.61
C PRO A 236 43.44 1.83 -6.22
N THR A 237 44.22 0.97 -5.55
CA THR A 237 44.54 -0.40 -5.97
C THR A 237 43.63 -1.45 -5.34
N ALA A 238 42.69 -1.06 -4.48
CA ALA A 238 41.79 -1.99 -3.81
C ALA A 238 40.85 -2.67 -4.81
N LYS A 239 40.67 -3.99 -4.69
CA LYS A 239 39.67 -4.74 -5.47
C LYS A 239 38.29 -4.51 -4.85
N MET A 240 37.49 -3.65 -5.46
CA MET A 240 36.14 -3.28 -5.01
C MET A 240 35.04 -3.91 -5.86
N ASP A 241 35.26 -5.16 -6.29
CA ASP A 241 34.25 -5.97 -6.97
C ASP A 241 33.34 -6.63 -5.95
N ALA A 242 32.03 -6.40 -6.07
CA ALA A 242 31.00 -7.10 -5.34
C ALA A 242 30.10 -7.85 -6.32
N SER A 243 29.81 -9.12 -6.07
CA SER A 243 28.88 -9.88 -6.91
C SER A 243 27.86 -10.65 -6.09
N GLY A 244 26.59 -10.56 -6.46
CA GLY A 244 25.52 -11.39 -5.95
C GLY A 244 25.13 -12.43 -6.99
N THR A 245 25.08 -13.70 -6.61
CA THR A 245 24.60 -14.78 -7.48
C THR A 245 23.32 -15.33 -6.88
N ASP A 246 22.22 -15.29 -7.62
CA ASP A 246 21.02 -16.03 -7.25
C ASP A 246 21.11 -17.42 -7.87
N ARG A 247 21.25 -18.44 -7.02
CA ARG A 247 21.37 -19.85 -7.44
C ARG A 247 20.01 -20.49 -7.71
N ARG A 248 18.89 -19.77 -7.55
CA ARG A 248 17.57 -20.26 -7.97
C ARG A 248 17.53 -20.24 -9.49
N VAL A 249 17.40 -21.43 -10.09
CA VAL A 249 17.20 -21.62 -11.53
C VAL A 249 16.01 -20.77 -11.98
N THR A 250 16.28 -19.60 -12.58
CA THR A 250 15.42 -18.83 -13.50
C THR A 250 13.90 -18.96 -13.34
N SER A 251 13.42 -18.84 -12.11
CA SER A 251 12.00 -18.59 -11.84
C SER A 251 11.85 -17.96 -10.47
N THR A 252 11.56 -16.66 -10.43
CA THR A 252 10.93 -16.05 -9.27
C THR A 252 9.45 -16.41 -9.34
N PRO A 253 8.88 -17.13 -8.35
CA PRO A 253 7.46 -17.38 -8.30
C PRO A 253 6.73 -16.05 -8.08
N GLY A 254 5.86 -15.68 -9.01
CA GLY A 254 4.85 -14.66 -8.78
C GLY A 254 3.61 -15.34 -8.20
N TRP A 255 3.09 -14.83 -7.08
CA TRP A 255 1.88 -15.35 -6.46
C TRP A 255 0.78 -14.30 -6.53
N ASN A 256 -0.26 -14.57 -7.30
CA ASN A 256 -1.47 -13.76 -7.30
C ASN A 256 -2.55 -14.52 -6.52
N PHE A 257 -3.02 -13.92 -5.44
CA PHE A 257 -4.16 -14.42 -4.67
C PHE A 257 -5.34 -13.48 -4.89
N THR A 258 -6.50 -14.02 -5.27
CA THR A 258 -7.77 -13.30 -5.23
C THR A 258 -8.69 -13.98 -4.23
N THR A 259 -9.02 -13.28 -3.16
CA THR A 259 -10.06 -13.69 -2.20
C THR A 259 -11.40 -13.14 -2.68
N GLY A 260 -12.38 -14.01 -2.91
CA GLY A 260 -13.68 -13.61 -3.45
C GLY A 260 -14.77 -13.50 -2.39
N ARG A 261 -15.40 -12.33 -2.28
CA ARG A 261 -16.87 -12.19 -2.34
C ARG A 261 -17.27 -10.75 -2.72
N ALA A 262 -17.01 -10.41 -3.97
CA ALA A 262 -17.74 -9.39 -4.71
C ALA A 262 -17.98 -9.95 -6.11
N ASN A 263 -19.18 -9.79 -6.65
CA ASN A 263 -19.46 -10.08 -8.06
C ASN A 263 -18.68 -9.06 -8.90
N THR A 264 -17.40 -9.31 -9.11
CA THR A 264 -16.56 -8.56 -10.02
C THR A 264 -16.31 -9.46 -11.21
N THR A 265 -16.87 -9.09 -12.36
CA THR A 265 -16.44 -9.58 -13.67
C THR A 265 -14.91 -9.56 -13.70
N PRO A 266 -14.22 -10.62 -14.17
CA PRO A 266 -12.77 -10.64 -14.23
C PRO A 266 -12.28 -9.40 -14.99
N PRO A 267 -11.24 -8.70 -14.51
CA PRO A 267 -10.68 -7.59 -15.27
C PRO A 267 -10.22 -8.11 -16.62
N ALA A 268 -10.70 -7.48 -17.69
CA ALA A 268 -10.25 -7.75 -19.04
C ALA A 268 -8.72 -7.68 -19.07
N THR A 269 -8.12 -8.76 -19.55
CA THR A 269 -6.71 -8.83 -19.89
C THR A 269 -6.34 -7.67 -20.82
N GLY A 270 -5.52 -6.75 -20.34
CA GLY A 270 -4.83 -5.79 -21.20
C GLY A 270 -4.90 -4.35 -20.72
N ARG A 271 -3.84 -3.93 -20.03
CA ARG A 271 -3.02 -2.77 -20.42
C ARG A 271 -1.75 -2.74 -19.58
N ARG A 272 -0.65 -3.16 -20.20
CA ARG A 272 0.71 -2.87 -19.76
C ARG A 272 0.98 -1.40 -20.07
N TRP A 273 1.14 -0.57 -19.06
CA TRP A 273 1.89 0.68 -19.22
C TRP A 273 3.36 0.37 -18.95
N ARG A 274 4.20 0.49 -19.98
CA ARG A 274 5.66 0.53 -19.89
C ARG A 274 6.12 1.92 -20.32
N ARG A 275 6.57 2.70 -19.34
CA ARG A 275 7.79 3.53 -19.26
C ARG A 275 7.54 4.66 -18.28
#